data_AF-A0A3D6A5N2-F1
#
_entry.id   AF-A0A3D6A5N2-F1
#
_cell.length_a   1.000
_cell.length_b   1.000
_cell.length_c   1.000
_cell.angle_alpha   90.00
_cell.angle_beta   90.00
_cell.angle_gamma   90.00
#
_symmetry.space_group_name_H-M   'P 1'
#
loop_
_entity.id
_entity.type
_entity.pdbx_description
1 polymer ?
#
loop_
_entity_poly.entity_id
_entity_poly.type
_entity_poly.pdbx_seq_one_letter_code
_entity_poly.pdbx_strand_id
1 'polypeptide(L)'
;LLSASEDGTLRTWEMINGKQVKSWTAHADGVLSAQIDLKSNIVSSGRDKTAKLWDGNGKAIRTISGFKDIVIESRLSHDGSKIIAADWLGNVGVWSAKEGKSLGSLNPNP
;
A
#
# COMPACT_ATOMS: atom_id res chain seq x y z
N LEU A 1 8.70 12.13 -6.10
CA LEU A 1 9.09 10.98 -5.24
C LEU A 1 8.00 10.73 -4.21
N LEU A 2 7.80 9.47 -3.83
CA LEU A 2 6.93 9.04 -2.73
C LEU A 2 7.82 8.46 -1.62
N SER A 3 7.56 8.80 -0.37
CA SER A 3 8.21 8.19 0.80
C SER A 3 7.19 7.70 1.81
N ALA A 4 7.52 6.57 2.45
CA ALA A 4 6.83 6.02 3.60
C ALA A 4 7.60 6.36 4.88
N SER A 5 6.89 6.50 6.00
CA SER A 5 7.49 6.88 7.28
C SER A 5 6.94 6.05 8.45
N GLU A 6 7.79 5.89 9.45
CA GLU A 6 7.47 5.28 10.75
C GLU A 6 6.41 6.04 11.54
N ASP A 7 6.16 7.32 11.22
CA ASP A 7 5.10 8.12 11.83
C ASP A 7 3.70 7.83 11.28
N GLY A 8 3.56 6.82 10.40
CA GLY A 8 2.31 6.45 9.77
C GLY A 8 1.93 7.30 8.56
N THR A 9 2.79 8.23 8.13
CA THR A 9 2.51 9.13 6.99
C THR A 9 3.12 8.66 5.67
N LEU A 10 2.44 9.04 4.59
CA LEU A 10 3.01 9.07 3.24
C LEU A 10 3.25 10.51 2.84
N ARG A 11 4.37 10.75 2.14
CA ARG A 11 4.76 12.08 1.68
C ARG A 11 5.22 12.06 0.24
N THR A 12 4.87 13.10 -0.51
CA THR A 12 5.35 13.30 -1.87
C THR A 12 6.27 14.50 -1.97
N TRP A 13 7.24 14.42 -2.87
CA TRP A 13 8.33 15.39 -2.99
C TRP A 13 8.60 15.73 -4.45
N GLU A 14 8.89 17.01 -4.68
CA GLU A 14 9.54 17.46 -5.90
C GLU A 14 11.06 17.24 -5.76
N MET A 15 11.64 16.50 -6.70
CA MET A 15 13.01 15.98 -6.54
C MET A 15 14.10 17.03 -6.72
N ILE A 16 13.86 18.03 -7.57
CA ILE A 16 14.90 18.99 -7.95
C ILE A 16 15.16 20.00 -6.83
N ASN A 17 14.10 20.45 -6.16
CA ASN A 17 14.20 21.43 -5.08
C ASN A 17 14.00 20.82 -3.68
N GLY A 18 13.71 19.52 -3.58
CA GLY A 18 13.48 18.82 -2.31
C GLY A 18 12.19 19.25 -1.60
N LYS A 19 11.27 19.95 -2.27
CA LYS A 19 10.06 20.48 -1.64
C LYS A 19 9.04 19.37 -1.40
N GLN A 20 8.55 19.27 -0.16
CA GLN A 20 7.39 18.42 0.14
C GLN A 20 6.14 19.01 -0.53
N VAL A 21 5.44 18.18 -1.30
CA VAL A 21 4.24 18.56 -2.06
C VAL A 21 2.97 18.18 -1.31
N LYS A 22 2.90 16.96 -0.77
CA LYS A 22 1.77 16.47 0.04
C LYS A 22 2.26 15.61 1.20
N SER A 23 1.47 15.56 2.27
CA SER A 23 1.64 14.64 3.40
C SER A 23 0.26 14.25 3.92
N TRP A 24 0.05 12.96 4.22
CA TRP A 24 -1.18 12.47 4.82
C TRP A 24 -0.91 11.26 5.71
N THR A 25 -1.71 11.11 6.76
CA THR A 25 -1.73 9.89 7.59
C THR A 25 -2.30 8.76 6.76
N ALA A 26 -1.46 7.78 6.45
CA ALA A 26 -1.84 6.62 5.67
C ALA A 26 -2.27 5.46 6.57
N HIS A 27 -1.51 5.22 7.63
CA HIS A 27 -1.71 4.11 8.56
C HIS A 27 -1.74 4.63 10.00
N ALA A 28 -2.37 3.85 10.89
CA ALA A 28 -2.42 4.18 12.32
C ALA A 28 -1.08 3.95 13.05
N ASP A 29 -0.16 3.26 12.39
CA ASP A 29 1.20 2.94 12.82
C ASP A 29 2.12 2.99 11.58
N GLY A 30 3.43 2.77 11.74
CA GLY A 30 4.45 2.94 10.71
C GLY A 30 4.10 2.31 9.35
N VAL A 31 4.39 3.07 8.29
CA VAL A 31 4.24 2.60 6.90
C VAL A 31 5.52 1.88 6.48
N LEU A 32 5.41 0.58 6.21
CA LEU A 32 6.54 -0.28 5.89
C LEU A 32 6.91 -0.27 4.40
N SER A 33 5.93 -0.08 3.54
CA SER A 33 6.13 -0.04 2.09
C SER A 33 5.10 0.84 1.42
N ALA A 34 5.48 1.49 0.33
CA ALA A 34 4.58 2.24 -0.52
C ALA A 34 5.06 2.24 -1.97
N GLN A 35 4.13 2.17 -2.92
CA GLN A 35 4.41 2.21 -4.34
C GLN A 35 3.38 3.10 -5.04
N ILE A 36 3.84 3.90 -6.01
CA ILE A 36 2.99 4.67 -6.93
C ILE A 36 3.01 4.01 -8.31
N ASP A 37 1.86 3.90 -8.97
CA ASP A 37 1.74 3.42 -10.36
C ASP A 37 1.84 4.56 -11.38
N LEU A 38 1.79 4.22 -12.68
CA LEU A 38 1.84 5.21 -13.77
C LEU A 38 0.57 6.10 -13.86
N LYS A 39 -0.51 5.71 -13.18
CA LYS A 39 -1.78 6.45 -13.12
C LYS A 39 -1.88 7.28 -11.82
N SER A 40 -0.79 7.38 -11.05
CA SER A 40 -0.73 8.05 -9.75
C SER A 40 -1.56 7.42 -8.63
N ASN A 41 -2.02 6.17 -8.78
CA ASN A 41 -2.55 5.42 -7.65
C ASN A 41 -1.40 4.99 -6.75
N ILE A 42 -1.65 4.97 -5.45
CA ILE A 42 -0.66 4.59 -4.45
C ILE A 42 -1.17 3.37 -3.69
N VAL A 43 -0.33 2.38 -3.50
CA VAL A 43 -0.58 1.29 -2.55
C VAL A 43 0.43 1.37 -1.42
N SER A 44 -0.01 1.11 -0.20
CA SER A 44 0.84 1.13 0.99
C SER A 44 0.53 -0.01 1.94
N SER A 45 1.54 -0.40 2.71
CA SER A 45 1.47 -1.43 3.74
C SER A 45 1.89 -0.88 5.08
N GLY A 46 1.17 -1.23 6.15
CA GLY A 46 1.41 -0.69 7.49
C GLY A 46 1.54 -1.73 8.59
N ARG A 47 2.17 -1.29 9.69
CA ARG A 47 2.19 -2.02 10.97
C ARG A 47 0.82 -2.16 11.61
N ASP A 48 -0.15 -1.35 11.19
CA ASP A 48 -1.57 -1.50 11.56
C ASP A 48 -2.25 -2.75 10.96
N LYS A 49 -1.47 -3.66 10.36
CA LYS A 49 -1.93 -4.92 9.74
C LYS A 49 -2.90 -4.69 8.58
N THR A 50 -2.74 -3.57 7.88
CA THR A 50 -3.51 -3.27 6.68
C THR A 50 -2.64 -2.93 5.49
N ALA A 51 -3.17 -3.21 4.29
CA ALA A 51 -2.74 -2.58 3.06
C ALA A 51 -3.81 -1.58 2.61
N LYS A 52 -3.41 -0.46 1.99
CA LYS A 52 -4.35 0.59 1.57
C LYS A 52 -4.07 1.04 0.15
N LEU A 53 -5.14 1.34 -0.59
CA LEU A 53 -5.09 1.93 -1.93
C LEU A 53 -5.55 3.39 -1.82
N TRP A 54 -4.83 4.28 -2.47
CA TRP A 54 -5.05 5.72 -2.48
C TRP A 54 -5.05 6.26 -3.92
N ASP A 55 -5.74 7.37 -4.13
CA ASP A 55 -5.54 8.17 -5.34
C ASP A 55 -4.31 9.08 -5.19
N GLY A 56 -3.90 9.74 -6.30
CA GLY A 56 -2.77 10.67 -6.30
C GLY A 56 -2.98 11.95 -5.48
N ASN A 57 -4.17 12.12 -4.89
CA ASN A 57 -4.50 13.19 -3.95
C ASN A 57 -4.38 12.77 -2.49
N GLY A 58 -4.01 11.52 -2.22
CA GLY A 58 -3.92 10.97 -0.87
C GLY A 58 -5.27 10.61 -0.28
N LYS A 59 -6.34 10.51 -1.10
CA LYS A 59 -7.63 10.04 -0.65
C LYS A 59 -7.64 8.52 -0.63
N ALA A 60 -8.05 7.94 0.49
CA ALA A 60 -8.22 6.49 0.61
C ALA A 60 -9.32 6.00 -0.35
N ILE A 61 -8.96 5.06 -1.23
CA ILE A 61 -9.88 4.34 -2.11
C ILE A 61 -10.30 3.03 -1.43
N ARG A 62 -9.36 2.29 -0.85
CA ARG A 62 -9.60 1.00 -0.18
C ARG A 62 -8.70 0.80 1.03
N THR A 63 -9.20 0.05 2.00
CA THR A 63 -8.41 -0.57 3.07
C THR A 63 -8.62 -2.08 3.01
N ILE A 64 -7.54 -2.83 2.88
CA ILE A 64 -7.48 -4.28 2.91
C ILE A 64 -7.01 -4.68 4.32
N SER A 65 -7.86 -5.42 5.02
CA SER A 65 -7.65 -5.83 6.41
C SER A 65 -7.83 -7.34 6.56
N GLY A 66 -7.57 -7.87 7.76
CA GLY A 66 -7.68 -9.30 8.05
C GLY A 66 -6.35 -10.05 7.96
N PHE A 67 -5.22 -9.36 7.78
CA PHE A 67 -3.89 -9.93 7.94
C PHE A 67 -3.64 -10.32 9.41
N LYS A 68 -2.90 -11.40 9.63
CA LYS A 68 -2.62 -11.89 10.98
C LYS A 68 -1.52 -11.06 11.66
N ASP A 69 -0.64 -10.48 10.85
CA ASP A 69 0.48 -9.67 11.31
C ASP A 69 0.68 -8.42 10.42
N ILE A 70 1.72 -7.63 10.73
CA ILE A 70 2.09 -6.42 10.00
C ILE A 70 2.20 -6.73 8.50
N VAL A 71 1.65 -5.84 7.67
CA VAL A 71 1.77 -5.99 6.23
C VAL A 71 3.11 -5.41 5.83
N ILE A 72 4.01 -6.26 5.35
CA ILE A 72 5.38 -5.87 5.03
C ILE A 72 5.48 -5.26 3.63
N GLU A 73 4.65 -5.72 2.70
CA GLU A 73 4.74 -5.31 1.30
C GLU A 73 3.37 -5.39 0.62
N SER A 74 3.13 -4.46 -0.29
CA SER A 74 1.98 -4.48 -1.18
C SER A 74 2.34 -3.83 -2.50
N ARG A 75 1.76 -4.35 -3.59
CA ARG A 75 2.00 -3.85 -4.95
C ARG A 75 0.74 -3.88 -5.79
N LEU A 76 0.68 -2.97 -6.76
CA LEU A 76 -0.31 -3.00 -7.83
C LEU A 76 0.22 -3.84 -9.00
N SER A 77 -0.67 -4.60 -9.63
CA SER A 77 -0.38 -5.19 -10.95
C SER A 77 -0.15 -4.08 -11.98
N HIS A 78 0.56 -4.40 -13.07
CA HIS A 78 0.94 -3.41 -14.09
C HIS A 78 -0.26 -2.65 -14.68
N ASP A 79 -1.40 -3.31 -14.86
CA ASP A 79 -2.64 -2.72 -15.33
C ASP A 79 -3.42 -1.93 -14.25
N GLY A 80 -3.00 -2.05 -12.99
CA GLY A 80 -3.65 -1.49 -11.80
C GLY A 80 -4.91 -2.24 -11.35
N SER A 81 -5.21 -3.41 -11.93
CA SER A 81 -6.46 -4.12 -11.66
C SER A 81 -6.45 -4.94 -10.35
N LYS A 82 -5.26 -5.31 -9.87
CA LYS A 82 -5.08 -6.18 -8.70
C LYS A 82 -4.09 -5.57 -7.72
N ILE A 83 -4.30 -5.89 -6.45
CA ILE A 83 -3.36 -5.63 -5.36
C ILE A 83 -2.88 -6.98 -4.87
N ILE A 84 -1.57 -7.14 -4.73
CA ILE A 84 -0.96 -8.22 -3.95
C ILE A 84 -0.42 -7.62 -2.65
N ALA A 85 -0.58 -8.33 -1.54
CA ALA A 85 -0.02 -7.92 -0.27
C ALA A 85 0.39 -9.14 0.56
N ALA A 86 1.46 -8.97 1.34
CA ALA A 86 2.06 -10.01 2.17
C ALA A 86 2.23 -9.51 3.60
N ASP A 87 1.93 -10.38 4.58
CA ASP A 87 2.24 -10.13 5.98
C ASP A 87 3.55 -10.77 6.43
N TRP A 88 4.02 -10.38 7.61
CA TRP A 88 5.25 -10.89 8.22
C TRP A 88 5.27 -12.41 8.43
N LEU A 89 4.09 -13.04 8.53
CA LEU A 89 3.95 -14.50 8.69
C LEU A 89 3.95 -15.24 7.35
N GLY A 90 4.19 -14.55 6.24
CA GLY A 90 4.25 -15.12 4.90
C GLY A 90 2.88 -15.38 4.26
N ASN A 91 1.78 -14.88 4.85
CA ASN A 91 0.48 -14.96 4.19
C ASN A 91 0.46 -13.96 3.04
N VAL A 92 0.29 -14.47 1.81
CA VAL A 92 0.20 -13.63 0.60
C VAL A 92 -1.22 -13.71 0.06
N GLY A 93 -1.86 -12.57 -0.13
CA GLY A 93 -3.19 -12.47 -0.72
C GLY A 93 -3.22 -11.60 -1.96
N VAL A 94 -4.25 -11.81 -2.77
CA VAL A 94 -4.53 -11.02 -3.98
C VAL A 94 -5.95 -10.49 -3.89
N TRP A 95 -6.14 -9.21 -4.20
CA TRP A 95 -7.44 -8.52 -4.17
C TRP A 95 -7.70 -7.77 -5.48
N SER A 96 -8.97 -7.60 -5.83
CA SER A 96 -9.39 -6.67 -6.87
C SER A 96 -9.19 -5.23 -6.39
N ALA A 97 -8.43 -4.41 -7.14
CA ALA A 97 -8.23 -3.01 -6.79
C ALA A 97 -9.54 -2.19 -6.88
N LYS A 98 -10.40 -2.53 -7.86
CA LYS A 98 -11.67 -1.87 -8.08
C LYS A 98 -12.72 -2.28 -7.05
N GLU A 99 -12.88 -3.57 -6.80
CA GLU A 99 -13.96 -4.08 -5.94
C GLU A 99 -13.54 -4.26 -4.48
N GLY A 100 -12.24 -4.36 -4.19
CA GLY A 100 -11.72 -4.68 -2.86
C GLY A 100 -11.94 -6.14 -2.44
N LYS A 101 -12.52 -6.98 -3.32
CA LYS A 101 -12.77 -8.40 -3.03
C LYS A 101 -11.48 -9.21 -3.07
N SER A 102 -11.34 -10.14 -2.14
CA SER A 102 -10.29 -11.16 -2.19
C SER A 102 -10.48 -12.04 -3.43
N LEU A 103 -9.40 -12.23 -4.18
CA LEU A 103 -9.32 -13.08 -5.36
C LEU A 103 -8.62 -14.41 -5.06
N GLY A 104 -7.97 -14.53 -3.91
CA GLY A 104 -7.28 -15.74 -3.46
C GLY A 104 -6.01 -15.44 -2.67
N SER A 105 -5.35 -16.51 -2.22
CA SER A 105 -4.04 -16.45 -1.58
C SER A 105 -2.99 -17.18 -2.43
N LEU A 106 -1.74 -16.74 -2.33
CA LEU A 106 -0.61 -17.45 -2.89
C LEU A 106 0.06 -18.21 -1.74
N ASN A 107 0.10 -19.53 -1.87
CA ASN A 107 0.85 -20.37 -0.95
C ASN A 107 2.17 -20.72 -1.65
N PRO A 108 3.33 -20.53 -1.00
CA PRO A 108 4.56 -21.11 -1.53
C PRO A 108 4.34 -22.63 -1.59
N ASN A 109 4.55 -23.22 -2.76
CA ASN A 109 4.67 -24.68 -2.83
C ASN A 109 5.91 -25.10 -2.03
N PRO A 110 5.83 -26.19 -1.24
CA PRO A 110 6.94 -26.69 -0.44
C PRO A 110 8.16 -27.09 -1.30
#